data_AF-A0A1Q7D0X3-F1
#
_entry.id   AF-A0A1Q7D0X3-F1
#
_cell.length_a   1.000
_cell.length_b   1.000
_cell.length_c   1.000
_cell.angle_alpha   90.00
_cell.angle_beta   90.00
_cell.angle_gamma   90.00
#
_symmetry.space_group_name_H-M   'P 1'
#
loop_
_entity.id
_entity.type
_entity.pdbx_description
1 polymer ?
#
loop_
_entity_poly.entity_id
_entity_poly.type
_entity_poly.pdbx_seq_one_letter_code
_entity_poly.pdbx_strand_id
1 'polypeptide(L)'
;MPEETRIQLPAGLGGSYEVFLNGVRQQEGKDFRREGGELVFPRRLAREGQLGFWRWLSLFLGVAGTYRQNDSIDLVFEAGGRRQVRALPLREEV
;
A
#
# COMPACT_ATOMS: atom_id res chain seq x y z
N MET A 1 7.65 21.19 -3.69
CA MET A 1 6.89 20.21 -4.51
C MET A 1 6.24 19.24 -3.54
N PRO A 2 4.94 18.91 -3.66
CA PRO A 2 4.39 17.82 -2.84
C PRO A 2 5.16 16.56 -3.22
N GLU A 3 5.83 15.95 -2.25
CA GLU A 3 6.61 14.74 -2.47
C GLU A 3 5.63 13.57 -2.61
N GLU A 4 5.53 13.00 -3.80
CA GLU A 4 4.66 11.85 -4.10
C GLU A 4 5.45 10.54 -4.12
N THR A 5 4.78 9.43 -3.82
CA THR A 5 5.35 8.08 -3.94
C THR A 5 4.68 7.34 -5.08
N ARG A 6 5.49 6.79 -5.99
CA ARG A 6 5.06 6.03 -7.17
C ARG A 6 5.44 4.57 -7.01
N ILE A 7 4.51 3.68 -7.35
CA ILE A 7 4.69 2.23 -7.16
C ILE A 7 4.22 1.51 -8.42
N GLN A 8 5.13 0.76 -9.04
CA GLN A 8 4.81 0.00 -10.24
C GLN A 8 3.88 -1.17 -9.93
N LEU A 9 2.75 -1.22 -10.62
CA LEU A 9 1.86 -2.36 -10.64
C LEU A 9 2.46 -3.51 -11.48
N PRO A 10 2.35 -4.76 -11.01
CA PRO A 10 2.58 -5.93 -11.83
C PRO A 10 1.79 -5.92 -13.13
N ALA A 11 2.45 -6.30 -14.23
CA ALA A 11 1.76 -6.58 -15.48
C ALA A 11 0.77 -7.74 -15.30
N GLY A 12 -0.43 -7.61 -15.87
CA GLY A 12 -1.45 -8.66 -15.82
C GLY A 12 -2.32 -8.68 -14.56
N LEU A 13 -2.30 -7.63 -13.73
CA LEU A 13 -3.34 -7.42 -12.73
C LEU A 13 -4.69 -7.30 -13.46
N GLY A 14 -5.57 -8.28 -13.23
CA GLY A 14 -6.94 -8.29 -13.75
C GLY A 14 -7.74 -7.06 -13.31
N GLY A 15 -8.89 -6.83 -13.94
CA GLY A 15 -9.65 -5.57 -13.87
C GLY A 15 -10.05 -5.07 -12.48
N SER A 16 -9.89 -5.86 -11.41
CA SER A 16 -10.10 -5.41 -10.03
C SER A 16 -8.97 -5.88 -9.10
N TYR A 17 -8.52 -4.97 -8.24
CA TYR A 17 -7.54 -5.22 -7.19
C TYR A 17 -7.82 -4.31 -5.99
N GLU A 18 -7.38 -4.74 -4.82
CA GLU A 18 -7.43 -3.97 -3.58
C GLU A 18 -5.99 -3.64 -3.16
N VAL A 19 -5.78 -2.42 -2.66
CA VAL A 19 -4.48 -1.94 -2.21
C VAL A 19 -4.49 -1.83 -0.69
N PHE A 20 -3.49 -2.41 -0.05
CA PHE A 20 -3.27 -2.30 1.40
C PHE A 20 -1.88 -1.73 1.64
N LEU A 21 -1.78 -0.74 2.52
CA LEU A 21 -0.50 -0.24 3.02
C LEU A 21 -0.38 -0.70 4.47
N ASN A 22 0.60 -1.56 4.77
CA ASN A 22 0.77 -2.15 6.10
C ASN A 22 -0.51 -2.77 6.67
N GLY A 23 -1.26 -3.50 5.82
CA GLY A 23 -2.53 -4.11 6.21
C GLY A 23 -3.73 -3.14 6.30
N VAL A 24 -3.55 -1.84 6.06
CA VAL A 24 -4.64 -0.86 6.03
C VAL A 24 -5.13 -0.66 4.60
N ARG A 25 -6.40 -0.93 4.35
CA ARG A 25 -7.03 -0.74 3.02
C ARG A 25 -6.95 0.71 2.57
N GLN A 26 -6.42 0.91 1.36
CA GLN A 26 -6.32 2.20 0.67
C GLN A 26 -7.40 2.28 -0.42
N GLN A 27 -7.94 3.47 -0.65
CA GLN A 27 -9.00 3.72 -1.63
C GLN A 27 -8.48 4.55 -2.81
N GLU A 28 -8.73 4.10 -4.03
CA GLU A 28 -8.43 4.86 -5.25
C GLU A 28 -9.27 6.15 -5.30
N GLY A 29 -8.67 7.24 -5.76
CA GLY A 29 -9.26 8.59 -5.78
C GLY A 29 -9.21 9.32 -4.44
N LYS A 30 -8.93 8.63 -3.34
CA LYS A 30 -8.80 9.21 -1.99
C LYS A 30 -7.38 9.12 -1.45
N ASP A 31 -6.85 7.91 -1.36
CA ASP A 31 -5.54 7.62 -0.75
C ASP A 31 -4.44 7.50 -1.80
N PHE A 32 -4.79 7.08 -3.03
CA PHE A 32 -3.89 7.00 -4.20
C PHE A 32 -4.68 7.21 -5.49
N ARG A 33 -3.97 7.42 -6.60
CA ARG A 33 -4.53 7.41 -7.96
C ARG A 33 -3.77 6.43 -8.84
N ARG A 34 -4.45 5.78 -9.79
CA ARG A 34 -3.79 4.93 -10.80
C ARG A 34 -3.37 5.78 -11.99
N GLU A 35 -2.08 5.79 -12.28
CA GLU A 35 -1.53 6.40 -13.51
C GLU A 35 -0.93 5.28 -14.36
N GLY A 36 -1.70 4.82 -15.36
CA GLY A 36 -1.29 3.72 -16.23
C GLY A 36 -0.99 2.42 -15.46
N GLY A 37 0.30 2.07 -15.42
CA GLY A 37 0.83 0.90 -14.70
C GLY A 37 1.33 1.21 -13.29
N GLU A 38 1.02 2.38 -12.72
CA GLU A 38 1.54 2.82 -11.43
C GLU A 38 0.42 3.24 -10.46
N LEU A 39 0.70 3.09 -9.17
CA LEU A 39 -0.04 3.72 -8.08
C LEU A 39 0.72 4.96 -7.62
N VAL A 40 0.04 6.10 -7.63
CA VAL A 40 0.61 7.38 -7.21
C VAL A 40 -0.07 7.83 -5.92
N PHE A 41 0.71 7.91 -4.86
CA PHE A 41 0.28 8.41 -3.57
C PHE A 41 0.67 9.89 -3.46
N PRO A 42 -0.27 10.81 -3.14
CA PRO A 42 0.00 12.25 -3.09
C PRO A 42 0.79 12.67 -1.83
N ARG A 43 1.51 11.73 -1.21
CA ARG A 43 2.34 11.90 -0.03
C ARG A 43 3.53 10.95 -0.11
N ARG A 44 4.64 11.28 0.54
CA ARG A 44 5.69 10.28 0.78
C ARG A 44 5.15 9.18 1.68
N LEU A 45 5.25 7.96 1.17
CA LEU A 45 5.26 6.76 1.99
C LEU A 45 6.68 6.64 2.54
N ALA A 46 6.99 7.45 3.55
CA ALA A 46 8.21 7.28 4.32
C ALA A 46 8.00 6.12 5.30
N ARG A 47 9.06 5.35 5.59
CA ARG A 47 9.19 4.42 6.74
C ARG A 47 8.75 5.00 8.10
N GLU A 48 8.44 6.29 8.14
CA GLU A 48 8.15 7.12 9.29
C GLU A 48 6.65 7.10 9.64
N GLY A 49 6.18 5.93 10.06
CA GLY A 49 5.78 5.64 11.43
C GLY A 49 5.11 6.70 12.34
N GLN A 50 4.55 7.81 11.88
CA GLN A 50 3.86 8.75 12.80
C GLN A 50 2.36 8.87 12.53
N LEU A 51 1.91 9.35 11.37
CA LEU A 51 0.46 9.47 11.11
C LEU A 51 -0.24 8.12 10.91
N GLY A 52 0.45 7.14 10.30
CA GLY A 52 -0.02 5.76 10.18
C GLY A 52 0.09 4.97 11.49
N PHE A 53 1.12 5.26 12.29
CA PHE A 53 1.33 4.63 13.59
C PHE A 53 0.26 4.98 14.59
N TRP A 54 -0.18 6.24 14.71
CA TRP A 54 -1.23 6.59 15.68
C TRP A 54 -2.59 5.94 15.35
N ARG A 55 -2.92 5.77 14.06
CA ARG A 55 -4.11 5.02 13.61
C ARG A 55 -3.94 3.51 13.79
N TRP A 56 -2.80 2.97 13.40
CA TRP A 56 -2.50 1.54 13.60
C TRP A 56 -2.43 1.18 15.08
N LEU A 57 -1.78 1.97 15.92
CA LEU A 57 -1.68 1.79 17.37
C LEU A 57 -3.07 1.73 18.02
N SER A 58 -4.00 2.57 17.58
CA SER A 58 -5.39 2.53 18.07
C SER A 58 -6.13 1.22 17.75
N LEU A 59 -5.83 0.58 16.61
CA LEU A 59 -6.35 -0.73 16.22
C LEU A 59 -5.57 -1.89 16.87
N PHE A 60 -4.28 -1.68 17.09
CA PHE A 60 -3.31 -2.66 17.55
C PHE A 60 -3.30 -2.87 19.07
N LEU A 61 -3.65 -1.85 19.89
CA LEU A 61 -3.77 -2.01 21.35
C LEU A 61 -4.83 -3.06 21.79
N GLY A 62 -5.63 -3.60 20.85
CA GLY A 62 -6.51 -4.76 21.08
C GLY A 62 -5.93 -6.14 20.68
N VAL A 63 -4.80 -6.23 19.97
CA VAL A 63 -4.23 -7.50 19.46
C VAL A 63 -2.70 -7.45 19.53
N ALA A 64 -2.09 -8.32 20.33
CA ALA A 64 -0.63 -8.42 20.47
C ALA A 64 0.08 -8.79 19.14
N GLY A 65 1.18 -8.10 18.81
CA GLY A 65 2.09 -8.46 17.71
C GLY A 65 2.85 -7.30 17.05
N THR A 66 3.95 -6.85 17.67
CA THR A 66 4.85 -5.78 17.18
C THR A 66 5.16 -5.86 15.68
N TYR A 67 5.08 -4.73 14.96
CA TYR A 67 5.46 -4.69 13.54
C TYR A 67 6.77 -3.92 13.29
N ARG A 68 7.61 -4.51 12.41
CA ARG A 68 8.88 -3.97 11.91
C ARG A 68 8.60 -2.80 10.94
N GLN A 69 9.41 -1.76 11.04
CA GLN A 69 9.36 -0.49 10.28
C GLN A 69 9.66 -0.60 8.76
N ASN A 70 9.15 -1.62 8.08
CA ASN A 70 9.26 -1.70 6.62
C ASN A 70 7.86 -1.56 6.03
N ASP A 71 7.58 -0.39 5.49
CA ASP A 71 6.32 -0.16 4.79
C ASP A 71 6.24 -1.07 3.56
N SER A 72 5.17 -1.85 3.47
CA SER A 72 4.88 -2.73 2.34
C SER A 72 3.50 -2.42 1.77
N ILE A 73 3.40 -2.44 0.44
CA ILE A 73 2.11 -2.39 -0.24
C ILE A 73 1.71 -3.80 -0.61
N ASP A 74 0.60 -4.27 -0.06
CA ASP A 74 0.02 -5.55 -0.43
C ASP A 74 -1.11 -5.32 -1.43
N LEU A 75 -0.96 -5.92 -2.61
CA LEU A 75 -2.01 -5.96 -3.62
C LEU A 75 -2.76 -7.26 -3.49
N VAL A 76 -4.08 -7.16 -3.37
CA VAL A 76 -4.97 -8.31 -3.35
C VAL A 76 -5.79 -8.30 -4.62
N PHE A 77 -5.71 -9.37 -5.40
CA PHE A 77 -6.36 -9.45 -6.71
C PHE A 77 -6.87 -10.86 -6.97
N GLU A 78 -7.83 -10.97 -7.90
CA GLU A 78 -8.28 -12.26 -8.39
C GLU A 78 -7.50 -12.62 -9.66
N ALA A 79 -6.91 -13.82 -9.68
CA ALA A 79 -6.28 -14.36 -10.86
C ALA A 79 -6.60 -15.86 -10.97
N GLY A 80 -7.26 -16.22 -12.07
CA GLY A 80 -7.70 -17.60 -12.35
C GLY A 80 -8.73 -18.13 -11.34
N GLY A 81 -9.69 -17.29 -10.91
CA GLY A 81 -10.72 -17.69 -9.93
C GLY A 81 -10.23 -17.80 -8.49
N ARG A 82 -8.99 -17.37 -8.19
CA ARG A 82 -8.37 -17.45 -6.87
C ARG A 82 -7.90 -16.07 -6.41
N ARG A 83 -8.19 -15.75 -5.14
CA ARG A 83 -7.67 -14.56 -4.45
C ARG A 83 -6.17 -14.74 -4.19
N GLN A 84 -5.36 -13.82 -4.68
CA GLN A 84 -3.92 -13.80 -4.51
C GLN A 84 -3.47 -12.51 -3.83
N VAL A 85 -2.37 -12.58 -3.07
CA VAL A 85 -1.74 -11.43 -2.42
C VAL A 85 -0.32 -11.29 -2.95
N ARG A 86 0.07 -10.08 -3.35
CA ARG A 86 1.44 -9.76 -3.77
C ARG A 86 1.93 -8.52 -3.03
N ALA A 87 3.00 -8.69 -2.26
CA ALA A 87 3.72 -7.59 -1.63
C ALA A 87 4.62 -6.88 -2.66
N LEU A 88 4.57 -5.55 -2.70
CA LEU A 88 5.42 -4.70 -3.51
C LEU A 88 6.36 -3.89 -2.61
N PRO A 89 7.67 -3.91 -2.88
CA PRO A 89 8.60 -3.03 -2.19
C PRO A 89 8.35 -1.59 -2.63
N LEU A 90 8.47 -0.64 -1.69
CA LEU A 90 8.59 0.77 -2.03
C LEU A 90 9.91 0.94 -2.81
N ARG A 91 9.84 1.17 -4.12
CA ARG A 91 11.03 1.56 -4.89
C ARG A 91 11.24 3.06 -4.65
N GLU A 92 12.38 3.42 -4.07
CA GLU A 92 12.93 4.76 -4.24
C GLU A 92 13.49 4.82 -5.66
N GLU A 93 12.96 5.72 -6.49
CA GLU A 93 13.69 6.10 -7.70
C GLU A 93 14.98 6.80 -7.28
N VAL A 94 16.11 6.30 -7.79
CA VAL A 94 17.46 6.88 -7.65
C VAL A 94 17.61 8.04 -8.63
#